data_AF-A0ABD3UWA6-F1
#
_entry.id   AF-A0ABD3UWA6-F1
#
_cell.length_a   1.000
_cell.length_b   1.000
_cell.length_c   1.000
_cell.angle_alpha   90.00
_cell.angle_beta   90.00
_cell.angle_gamma   90.00
#
_symmetry.space_group_name_H-M   'P 1'
#
loop_
_entity.id
_entity.type
_entity.pdbx_description
1 polymer ?
#
loop_
_entity_poly.entity_id
_entity_poly.type
_entity_poly.pdbx_seq_one_letter_code
_entity_poly.pdbx_strand_id
1 'polypeptide(L)'
;MAQSLYFNETCDPVDLMLCSPYYFDPCDCTKFYQCAQNQLRMFHQHCPHGTIYNHKTWVCDYPNDAICQTLRPWERCNVKESRMEQLRSICFKSIPNSGNTGNSDPNTNGISVALITQTILPTAFGVLVFVIMIGLVINRYRDRR
;
A
#
# COMPACT_ATOMS: atom_id res chain seq x y z
N MET A 1 7.33 12.43 -4.37
CA MET A 1 6.73 13.02 -3.15
C MET A 1 6.36 11.84 -2.26
N ALA A 2 7.10 11.62 -1.17
CA ALA A 2 6.76 10.55 -0.23
C ALA A 2 5.43 10.94 0.44
N GLN A 3 4.46 10.04 0.48
CA GLN A 3 3.23 10.28 1.23
C GLN A 3 3.58 10.39 2.72
N SER A 4 3.05 11.39 3.42
CA SER A 4 3.36 11.68 4.82
C SER A 4 2.85 10.56 5.74
N LEU A 5 3.70 9.59 6.05
CA LEU A 5 3.41 8.53 7.03
C LEU A 5 3.52 9.02 8.48
N TYR A 6 3.91 10.26 8.68
CA TYR A 6 4.10 10.87 9.99
C TYR A 6 3.06 11.94 10.24
N PHE A 7 2.62 12.00 11.50
CA PHE A 7 1.61 12.92 11.98
C PHE A 7 2.13 13.57 13.26
N ASN A 8 1.96 14.88 13.42
CA ASN A 8 2.30 15.59 14.65
C ASN A 8 1.25 15.33 15.75
N GLU A 9 1.40 15.96 16.91
CA GLU A 9 0.43 15.85 18.02
C GLU A 9 -0.96 16.40 17.69
N THR A 10 -1.06 17.34 16.75
CA THR A 10 -2.34 17.87 16.24
C THR A 10 -2.93 17.01 15.11
N CYS A 11 -2.34 15.85 14.82
CA CYS A 11 -2.75 14.94 13.74
C CYS A 11 -2.72 15.56 12.34
N ASP A 12 -1.82 16.52 12.15
CA ASP A 12 -1.49 17.06 10.84
C ASP A 12 -0.35 16.25 10.21
N PRO A 13 -0.47 15.92 8.90
CA PRO A 13 0.60 15.25 8.18
C PRO A 13 1.88 16.07 8.19
N VAL A 14 2.98 15.44 8.57
CA VAL A 14 4.31 16.05 8.59
C VAL A 14 5.04 15.60 7.34
N ASP A 15 5.33 16.56 6.46
CA ASP A 15 6.30 16.34 5.41
C ASP A 15 7.69 16.31 6.03
N LEU A 16 8.37 15.17 5.89
CA LEU A 16 9.72 14.92 6.39
C LEU A 16 10.80 15.84 5.78
N MET A 17 10.40 16.81 4.95
CA MET A 17 11.27 17.69 4.16
C MET A 17 12.29 18.49 5.01
N LEU A 18 12.14 18.49 6.33
CA LEU A 18 13.14 18.91 7.29
C LEU A 18 13.70 17.70 8.04
N CYS A 19 15.02 17.57 8.05
CA CYS A 19 15.74 16.59 8.85
C CYS A 19 15.48 16.79 10.35
N SER A 20 14.43 16.14 10.85
CA SER A 20 14.16 15.98 12.27
C SER A 20 14.90 14.72 12.79
N PRO A 21 15.29 14.65 14.08
CA PRO A 21 16.27 13.66 14.54
C PRO A 21 15.75 12.20 14.66
N TYR A 22 14.50 11.90 14.30
CA TYR A 22 13.84 10.67 14.76
C TYR A 22 12.92 10.01 13.73
N TYR A 23 13.47 9.46 12.64
CA TYR A 23 12.65 8.80 11.62
C TYR A 23 13.05 7.34 11.43
N PHE A 24 12.43 6.46 12.23
CA PHE A 24 12.33 5.03 11.97
C PHE A 24 11.28 4.81 10.87
N ASP A 25 11.44 3.85 9.97
CA ASP A 25 10.37 3.61 9.00
C ASP A 25 9.13 2.98 9.71
N PRO A 26 7.95 3.63 9.68
CA PRO A 26 6.77 3.12 10.39
C PRO A 26 6.18 1.85 9.76
N CYS A 27 6.62 1.51 8.54
CA CYS A 27 6.21 0.32 7.81
C CYS A 27 7.24 -0.83 7.90
N ASP A 28 8.51 -0.53 8.20
CA ASP A 28 9.59 -1.51 8.15
C ASP A 28 10.69 -1.25 9.21
N CYS A 29 10.72 -2.09 10.25
CA CYS A 29 11.71 -2.04 11.33
C CYS A 29 13.16 -2.14 10.84
N THR A 30 13.39 -2.70 9.65
CA THR A 30 14.74 -2.88 9.08
C THR A 30 15.22 -1.65 8.34
N LYS A 31 14.38 -0.60 8.24
CA LYS A 31 14.70 0.62 7.50
C LYS A 31 14.60 1.85 8.39
N PHE A 32 15.43 2.83 8.07
CA PHE A 32 15.47 4.11 8.78
C PHE A 32 15.85 5.23 7.83
N TYR A 33 15.58 6.47 8.23
CA TYR A 33 15.96 7.64 7.46
C TYR A 33 17.19 8.30 8.09
N GLN A 34 18.26 8.44 7.32
CA GLN A 34 19.47 9.13 7.71
C GLN A 34 19.55 10.49 7.04
N CYS A 35 19.90 11.51 7.81
CA CYS A 35 20.07 12.86 7.29
C CYS A 35 21.47 13.10 6.73
N ALA A 36 21.52 13.80 5.60
CA ALA A 36 22.75 14.39 5.08
C ALA A 36 23.30 15.42 6.08
N GLN A 37 24.61 15.64 6.06
CA GLN A 37 25.27 16.64 6.90
C GLN A 37 24.67 18.06 6.75
N ASN A 38 24.12 18.38 5.59
CA ASN A 38 23.48 19.67 5.34
C ASN A 38 22.02 19.76 5.82
N GLN A 39 21.45 18.68 6.41
CA GLN A 39 20.06 18.61 6.89
C GLN A 39 18.97 18.88 5.83
N LEU A 40 19.34 19.00 4.55
CA LEU A 40 18.41 19.29 3.45
C LEU A 40 17.97 18.02 2.72
N ARG A 41 18.60 16.87 3.00
CA ARG A 41 18.32 15.60 2.35
C ARG A 41 18.26 14.48 3.37
N MET A 42 17.24 13.64 3.23
CA MET A 42 17.16 12.36 3.92
C MET A 42 17.48 11.22 2.95
N PHE A 43 18.06 10.15 3.47
CA PHE A 43 18.32 8.92 2.76
C PHE A 43 17.63 7.78 3.48
N HIS A 44 16.89 6.98 2.73
CA HIS A 44 16.31 5.74 3.25
C HIS A 44 17.40 4.67 3.25
N GLN A 45 17.74 4.19 4.43
CA GLN A 45 18.81 3.22 4.68
C GLN A 45 18.24 1.94 5.26
N HIS A 46 18.93 0.84 5.00
CA HIS A 46 18.60 -0.47 5.55
C HIS A 46 19.60 -0.84 6.63
N CYS A 47 19.09 -1.45 7.69
CA CYS A 47 19.91 -2.09 8.70
C CYS A 47 20.58 -3.36 8.14
N PRO A 48 21.75 -3.73 8.67
CA PRO A 48 22.37 -5.02 8.38
C PRO A 48 21.43 -6.20 8.65
N HIS A 49 21.66 -7.32 7.96
CA HIS A 49 20.83 -8.51 8.07
C HIS A 49 20.65 -8.97 9.53
N GLY A 50 19.40 -9.20 9.93
CA GLY A 50 19.04 -9.67 11.27
C GLY A 50 19.02 -8.60 12.36
N THR A 51 19.19 -7.33 11.99
CA THR A 51 19.07 -6.18 12.92
C THR A 51 17.91 -5.28 12.54
N ILE A 52 17.40 -4.55 13.52
CA ILE A 52 16.33 -3.57 13.35
C ILE A 52 16.79 -2.23 13.90
N TYR A 53 16.21 -1.14 13.39
CA TYR A 53 16.57 0.19 13.84
C TYR A 53 16.06 0.46 15.25
N ASN A 54 16.99 0.70 16.18
CA ASN A 54 16.67 1.05 17.55
C ASN A 54 16.54 2.57 17.68
N HIS A 55 15.30 3.06 17.77
CA HIS A 55 15.02 4.49 17.86
C HIS A 55 15.51 5.14 19.18
N LYS A 56 15.90 4.36 20.19
CA LYS A 56 16.44 4.89 21.46
C LYS A 56 17.94 5.18 21.36
N THR A 57 18.67 4.30 20.68
CA THR A 57 20.13 4.37 20.54
C THR A 57 20.58 4.90 19.17
N TRP A 58 19.63 5.04 18.23
CA TRP A 58 19.79 5.54 16.86
C TRP A 58 20.75 4.70 16.01
N VAL A 59 20.87 3.42 16.36
CA VAL A 59 21.69 2.45 15.65
C VAL A 59 20.87 1.20 15.33
N CYS A 60 21.34 0.42 14.36
CA CYS A 60 20.77 -0.90 14.11
C CYS A 60 21.26 -1.87 15.19
N ASP A 61 20.32 -2.58 15.79
CA ASP A 61 20.56 -3.42 16.95
C ASP A 61 19.71 -4.70 16.84
N TYR A 62 20.00 -5.70 17.66
CA TYR A 62 19.31 -6.98 17.57
C TYR A 62 17.84 -6.84 18.01
N PRO A 63 16.91 -7.61 17.42
CA PRO A 63 15.49 -7.53 17.75
C PRO A 63 15.13 -7.75 19.23
N ASN A 64 16.02 -8.39 20.00
CA ASN A 64 15.84 -8.60 21.43
C ASN A 64 16.07 -7.33 22.26
N ASP A 65 16.93 -6.43 21.77
CA ASP A 65 17.39 -5.22 22.47
C ASP A 65 16.80 -3.93 21.87
N ALA A 66 16.44 -3.98 20.59
CA ALA A 66 15.76 -2.93 19.89
C ALA A 66 14.23 -3.03 20.03
N ILE A 67 13.58 -1.91 20.25
CA ILE A 67 12.12 -1.82 20.17
C ILE A 67 11.78 -1.37 18.75
N CYS A 68 11.21 -2.27 17.95
CA CYS A 68 10.58 -1.85 16.72
C CYS A 68 9.31 -1.04 17.03
N GLN A 69 9.35 0.25 16.74
CA GLN A 69 8.15 1.05 16.68
C GLN A 69 7.56 0.95 15.27
N THR A 70 6.87 -0.13 14.93
CA THR A 70 5.87 -0.07 13.83
C THR A 70 4.57 0.55 14.31
N LEU A 71 4.63 1.35 15.39
CA LEU A 71 3.52 2.16 15.86
C LEU A 71 3.19 3.11 14.71
N ARG A 72 2.21 2.70 13.91
CA ARG A 72 1.67 3.44 12.79
C ARG A 72 1.25 4.80 13.33
N PRO A 73 2.02 5.88 13.09
CA PRO A 73 1.83 7.13 13.84
C PRO A 73 0.46 7.76 13.59
N TRP A 74 -0.22 7.32 12.53
CA TRP A 74 -1.59 7.69 12.19
C TRP A 74 -2.68 6.92 12.93
N GLU A 75 -2.40 5.80 13.60
CA GLU A 75 -3.43 5.03 14.35
C GLU A 75 -3.95 5.81 15.57
N ARG A 76 -3.14 6.70 16.14
CA ARG A 76 -3.58 7.62 17.21
C ARG A 76 -4.50 8.72 16.71
N CYS A 77 -4.42 9.01 15.42
CA CYS A 77 -5.22 10.03 14.79
C CYS A 77 -6.49 9.34 14.30
N ASN A 78 -7.65 9.84 14.69
CA ASN A 78 -8.94 9.31 14.26
C ASN A 78 -9.20 9.64 12.77
N VAL A 79 -8.31 9.16 11.91
CA VAL A 79 -8.28 9.41 10.47
C VAL A 79 -9.43 8.65 9.83
N LYS A 80 -10.10 9.27 8.85
CA LYS A 80 -11.18 8.63 8.09
C LYS A 80 -10.71 7.29 7.50
N GLU A 81 -11.58 6.29 7.51
CA GLU A 81 -11.28 4.93 7.05
C GLU A 81 -10.69 4.89 5.63
N SER A 82 -11.18 5.73 4.72
CA SER A 82 -10.66 5.81 3.35
C SER A 82 -9.20 6.22 3.26
N ARG A 83 -8.75 7.12 4.14
CA ARG A 83 -7.34 7.55 4.23
C ARG A 83 -6.51 6.55 5.05
N MET A 84 -7.12 5.91 6.05
CA MET A 84 -6.51 4.82 6.81
C MET A 84 -6.11 3.65 5.89
N GLU A 85 -7.00 3.25 4.99
CA GLU A 85 -6.74 2.17 4.03
C GLU A 85 -5.59 2.52 3.08
N GLN A 86 -5.53 3.78 2.62
CA GLN A 86 -4.40 4.26 1.83
C GLN A 86 -3.09 4.15 2.61
N LEU A 87 -3.05 4.61 3.87
CA LEU A 87 -1.86 4.54 4.72
C LEU A 87 -1.41 3.09 4.97
N ARG A 88 -2.35 2.18 5.23
CA ARG A 88 -2.08 0.74 5.34
C ARG A 88 -1.48 0.18 4.07
N SER A 89 -2.04 0.51 2.90
CA SER A 89 -1.57 0.01 1.61
C SER A 89 -0.12 0.40 1.29
N ILE A 90 0.34 1.57 1.77
CA ILE A 90 1.73 2.01 1.65
C ILE A 90 2.65 1.05 2.40
N CYS A 91 2.28 0.67 3.62
CA CYS A 91 3.09 -0.24 4.45
C CYS A 91 3.04 -1.70 4.02
N PHE A 92 1.92 -2.19 3.51
CA PHE A 92 1.82 -3.57 3.01
C PHE A 92 2.68 -3.81 1.76
N LYS A 93 3.00 -2.75 1.00
CA LYS A 93 3.84 -2.83 -0.20
C LYS A 93 5.33 -3.06 0.11
N SER A 94 5.75 -2.85 1.35
CA SER A 94 7.15 -2.94 1.80
C SER A 94 7.56 -4.32 2.35
N ILE A 95 6.63 -5.25 2.58
CA ILE A 95 6.95 -6.59 3.08
C ILE A 95 7.19 -7.53 1.89
N PRO A 96 8.41 -8.03 1.64
CA PRO A 96 8.60 -9.13 0.72
C PRO A 96 8.07 -10.40 1.41
N ASN A 97 6.93 -10.91 0.93
CA ASN A 97 6.25 -12.12 1.42
C ASN A 97 5.76 -12.08 2.87
N SER A 98 4.73 -11.29 3.15
CA SER A 98 3.69 -11.73 4.10
C SER A 98 2.46 -12.09 3.28
N GLY A 99 2.38 -13.37 2.91
CA GLY A 99 1.07 -13.96 2.68
C GLY A 99 0.29 -13.81 3.98
N ASN A 100 -0.84 -13.11 3.92
CA ASN A 100 -1.87 -12.96 4.95
C ASN A 100 -1.66 -13.80 6.22
N THR A 101 -0.99 -13.23 7.22
CA THR A 101 -1.33 -13.50 8.62
C THR A 101 -2.04 -12.27 9.16
N GLY A 102 -3.24 -12.02 8.61
CA GLY A 102 -4.27 -11.36 9.39
C GLY A 102 -4.49 -12.18 10.65
N ASN A 103 -4.58 -11.51 11.80
CA ASN A 103 -4.95 -12.12 13.06
C ASN A 103 -6.11 -13.09 12.82
N SER A 104 -5.91 -14.32 13.25
CA SER A 104 -6.95 -15.34 13.30
C SER A 104 -8.05 -14.87 14.25
N ASP A 105 -9.04 -14.16 13.73
CA ASP A 105 -10.38 -14.20 14.30
C ASP A 105 -10.85 -15.65 14.16
N PRO A 106 -11.15 -16.39 15.26
CA PRO A 106 -11.47 -17.80 15.18
C PRO A 106 -12.91 -18.07 14.69
N ASN A 107 -13.52 -17.17 13.92
CA ASN A 107 -14.92 -17.32 13.52
C ASN A 107 -15.30 -16.74 12.15
N THR A 108 -14.45 -16.93 11.15
CA THR A 108 -14.90 -16.82 9.76
C THR A 108 -14.59 -18.11 9.03
N ASN A 109 -15.65 -18.83 8.67
CA ASN A 109 -15.63 -19.89 7.67
C ASN A 109 -15.08 -19.30 6.37
N GLY A 110 -13.76 -19.40 6.19
CA GLY A 110 -13.07 -19.00 4.98
C GLY A 110 -13.45 -19.94 3.86
N ILE A 111 -14.53 -19.62 3.15
CA ILE A 111 -14.70 -20.08 1.78
C ILE A 111 -13.60 -19.37 1.01
N SER A 112 -12.57 -20.11 0.58
CA SER A 112 -11.64 -19.65 -0.45
C SER A 112 -12.43 -19.41 -1.72
N VAL A 113 -13.06 -18.25 -1.83
CA VAL A 113 -13.61 -17.77 -3.11
C VAL A 113 -12.38 -17.39 -3.92
N ALA A 114 -11.76 -18.38 -4.54
CA ALA A 114 -10.98 -18.14 -5.74
C ALA A 114 -11.87 -17.24 -6.60
N LEU A 115 -11.36 -16.05 -6.97
CA LEU A 115 -11.99 -15.24 -8.00
C LEU A 115 -12.08 -16.14 -9.23
N ILE A 116 -13.21 -16.83 -9.38
CA ILE A 116 -13.68 -17.30 -10.68
C ILE A 116 -14.11 -16.00 -11.33
N THR A 117 -13.12 -15.28 -11.88
CA THR A 117 -13.35 -14.23 -12.86
C THR A 117 -14.41 -14.76 -13.79
N GLN A 118 -15.56 -14.08 -13.85
CA GLN A 118 -16.65 -14.45 -14.74
C GLN A 118 -16.14 -14.36 -16.17
N THR A 119 -15.52 -15.43 -16.68
CA THR A 119 -15.33 -15.65 -18.11
C THR A 119 -16.64 -16.21 -18.67
N ILE A 120 -17.71 -15.44 -18.50
CA ILE A 120 -18.96 -15.63 -19.21
C ILE A 120 -19.00 -14.56 -20.30
N LEU A 121 -18.41 -14.95 -21.45
CA LEU A 121 -18.77 -14.55 -22.81
C LEU A 121 -18.54 -13.08 -23.25
N PRO A 122 -17.30 -12.69 -23.62
CA PRO A 122 -17.12 -11.57 -24.56
C PRO A 122 -17.49 -11.94 -26.01
N THR A 123 -17.74 -13.22 -26.33
CA THR A 123 -18.04 -13.66 -27.71
C THR A 123 -19.48 -13.38 -28.13
N ALA A 124 -20.45 -13.42 -27.20
CA ALA A 124 -21.85 -13.19 -27.54
C ALA A 124 -22.15 -11.73 -27.91
N PHE A 125 -21.50 -10.77 -27.24
CA PHE A 125 -21.62 -9.35 -27.57
C PHE A 125 -21.00 -9.02 -28.94
N GLY A 126 -19.85 -9.61 -29.26
CA GLY A 126 -19.21 -9.43 -30.56
C GLY A 126 -20.07 -9.96 -31.72
N VAL A 127 -20.68 -11.13 -31.55
CA VAL A 127 -21.57 -11.71 -32.57
C VAL A 127 -22.86 -10.89 -32.74
N LEU A 128 -23.44 -10.39 -31.64
CA LEU A 128 -24.64 -9.55 -31.70
C LEU A 128 -24.39 -8.25 -32.47
N VAL A 129 -23.29 -7.55 -32.17
CA VAL A 129 -22.91 -6.32 -32.86
C VAL A 129 -22.65 -6.58 -34.34
N PHE A 130 -22.02 -7.71 -34.68
CA PHE A 130 -21.75 -8.08 -36.07
C PHE A 130 -23.04 -8.36 -36.86
N VAL A 131 -24.00 -9.08 -36.29
CA VAL A 131 -25.31 -9.35 -36.92
C VAL A 131 -26.11 -8.07 -37.11
N ILE A 132 -26.12 -7.16 -36.12
CA ILE A 132 -26.80 -5.86 -36.23
C ILE A 132 -26.18 -5.02 -37.36
N MET A 133 -24.86 -4.96 -37.45
CA MET A 133 -24.16 -4.21 -38.50
C MET A 133 -24.48 -4.75 -39.89
N ILE A 134 -24.47 -6.08 -40.08
CA ILE A 134 -24.85 -6.71 -41.35
C ILE A 134 -26.31 -6.38 -41.70
N GLY A 135 -27.22 -6.50 -40.73
CA GLY A 135 -28.64 -6.18 -40.94
C GLY A 135 -28.87 -4.73 -41.37
N LEU A 136 -28.17 -3.78 -40.76
CA LEU A 136 -28.26 -2.35 -41.13
C LEU A 136 -27.71 -2.09 -42.54
N VAL A 137 -26.60 -2.74 -42.91
CA VAL A 137 -26.01 -2.62 -44.26
C VAL A 137 -26.95 -3.20 -45.32
N ILE A 138 -27.51 -4.39 -45.09
CA ILE A 138 -28.46 -5.01 -46.01
C ILE A 138 -29.73 -4.16 -46.13
N ASN A 139 -30.25 -3.63 -45.02
CA ASN A 139 -31.43 -2.76 -45.06
C ASN A 139 -31.16 -1.45 -45.83
N ARG A 140 -29.98 -0.83 -45.63
CA ARG A 140 -29.54 0.34 -46.40
C ARG A 140 -29.35 0.04 -47.88
N TYR A 141 -28.94 -1.19 -48.23
CA TYR A 141 -28.80 -1.63 -49.61
C TYR A 141 -30.16 -1.87 -50.28
N ARG A 142 -31.13 -2.41 -49.52
CA ARG A 142 -32.52 -2.60 -49.98
C ARG A 142 -33.26 -1.28 -50.19
N ASP A 143 -32.99 -0.26 -49.37
CA ASP A 143 -33.61 1.06 -49.48
C ASP A 143 -33.05 1.90 -50.64
N ARG A 144 -31.87 1.53 -51.17
CA ARG A 144 -31.24 2.18 -52.33
C ARG A 144 -31.61 1.55 -53.68
N ARG A 145 -32.40 0.48 -53.70
CA ARG A 145 -32.79 -0.27 -54.90
C ARG A 145 -34.30 -0.22 -55.09
#